data_AF-A0A3B5MSM0-F1
#
_entry.id   AF-A0A3B5MSM0-F1
#
_cell.length_a   1.000
_cell.length_b   1.000
_cell.length_c   1.000
_cell.angle_alpha   90.00
_cell.angle_beta   90.00
_cell.angle_gamma   90.00
#
_symmetry.space_group_name_H-M   'P 1'
#
loop_
_entity.id
_entity.type
_entity.pdbx_description
1 polymer ?
#
loop_
_entity_poly.entity_id
_entity_poly.type
_entity_poly.pdbx_seq_one_letter_code
_entity_poly.pdbx_strand_id
1 'polypeptide(L)'
;LIWTPVPSTVSLPPEQTKARWGFILVVANSLEDAKSSYDEGLNLMATGNLRPSHEKAWKELWLQSKVEVMGSETLSKAVVGCMFYLLSAFPSIHDTSSYFGGLSPGGLSNGGDGQDYWGHVFWDQDIWMYPGIALFYPKLARSVLEYRVGTIDGAKDNAQKQGYKGLKFPWESAVSGREVCPDDIYGQQEIHINGDVTLAFQHYLYLTEDLSMFTEGRGSEVIFGVADYWVSRVKWNPDDQKYHLLGVMPPDEYYYNVNNSVYTNTVAKLRYLLHTQHSVLSFEQINFPFHLQGMFAIGWLELGEAEKAQRLLEKCFKNIQGPFQVWSESSDGSGAVNFLTGMGGFLQAVLFGYTGFRSKECLAFAPLLPDEICELCVRGINYLGNQMDWLLRKDDVCVILREQTGRVGNTNPQKLQIVLKASGAKIPLMPGQPVTFPREAGCICKMDPPSFCWLL
;
A
#
# COMPACT_ATOMS: atom_id res chain seq x y z
N LEU A 1 -1.87 24.12 19.15
CA LEU A 1 -1.94 24.95 17.92
C LEU A 1 -1.24 26.28 18.19
N ILE A 2 -0.35 26.71 17.30
CA ILE A 2 0.25 28.06 17.29
C ILE A 2 0.14 28.59 15.87
N TRP A 3 -0.25 29.85 15.69
CA TRP A 3 -0.40 30.43 14.37
C TRP A 3 -0.08 31.92 14.33
N THR A 4 0.27 32.40 13.13
CA THR A 4 0.39 33.82 12.83
C THR A 4 -1.01 34.40 12.59
N PRO A 5 -1.43 35.45 13.32
CA PRO A 5 -2.71 36.10 13.05
C PRO A 5 -2.78 36.63 11.62
N VAL A 6 -3.85 36.27 10.90
CA VAL A 6 -4.12 36.78 9.56
C VAL A 6 -4.82 38.15 9.70
N PRO A 7 -4.25 39.24 9.14
CA PRO A 7 -4.86 40.56 9.25
C PRO A 7 -6.14 40.62 8.40
N SER A 8 -7.11 41.40 8.86
CA SER A 8 -8.38 41.62 8.14
C SER A 8 -8.20 42.42 6.84
N THR A 9 -7.11 43.18 6.71
CA THR A 9 -6.78 43.98 5.53
C THR A 9 -5.29 43.92 5.24
N VAL A 10 -4.95 44.00 3.95
CA VAL A 10 -3.59 44.16 3.46
C VAL A 10 -3.53 45.37 2.53
N SER A 11 -2.46 46.15 2.60
CA SER A 11 -2.28 47.35 1.79
C SER A 11 -1.08 47.17 0.86
N LEU A 12 -1.31 47.35 -0.44
CA LEU A 12 -0.27 47.40 -1.46
C LEU A 12 -0.11 48.87 -1.91
N PRO A 13 1.03 49.52 -1.65
CA PRO A 13 1.25 50.90 -2.06
C PRO A 13 1.23 51.05 -3.60
N PRO A 14 0.81 52.22 -4.15
CA PRO A 14 0.72 52.45 -5.60
C PRO A 14 2.02 52.20 -6.37
N GLU A 15 3.16 52.42 -5.72
CA GLU A 15 4.51 52.21 -6.24
C GLU A 15 4.95 50.73 -6.27
N GLN A 16 4.19 49.81 -5.69
CA GLN A 16 4.49 48.37 -5.69
C GLN A 16 3.54 47.61 -6.63
N THR A 17 4.12 46.79 -7.52
CA THR A 17 3.35 45.92 -8.42
C THR A 17 3.03 44.55 -7.81
N LYS A 18 3.69 44.18 -6.70
CA LYS A 18 3.51 42.91 -6.00
C LYS A 18 3.99 43.02 -4.55
N ALA A 19 3.26 42.39 -3.62
CA ALA A 19 3.69 42.12 -2.26
C ALA A 19 3.39 40.67 -1.87
N ARG A 20 4.02 40.17 -0.81
CA ARG A 20 3.82 38.82 -0.27
C ARG A 20 3.61 38.90 1.23
N TRP A 21 2.53 38.29 1.71
CA TRP A 21 2.27 38.06 3.12
C TRP A 21 2.38 36.56 3.39
N GLY A 22 2.93 36.19 4.55
CA GLY A 22 3.11 34.80 4.95
C GLY A 22 2.47 34.56 6.30
N PHE A 23 1.75 33.45 6.41
CA PHE A 23 1.05 33.03 7.62
C PHE A 23 1.42 31.58 7.88
N ILE A 24 1.73 31.27 9.14
CA ILE A 24 2.14 29.93 9.55
C ILE A 24 1.12 29.41 10.55
N LEU A 25 0.74 28.14 10.41
CA LEU A 25 -0.04 27.37 11.37
C LEU A 25 0.78 26.13 11.73
N VAL A 26 0.92 25.88 13.03
CA VAL A 26 1.58 24.69 13.57
C VAL A 26 0.60 23.91 14.43
N VAL A 27 0.48 22.63 14.13
CA VAL A 27 -0.27 21.63 14.87
C VAL A 27 0.72 20.62 15.45
N ALA A 28 0.68 20.42 16.76
CA ALA A 28 1.52 19.44 17.44
C ALA A 28 0.82 18.92 18.70
N ASN A 29 1.28 17.79 19.20
CA ASN A 29 0.73 17.11 20.38
C ASN A 29 1.13 17.79 21.70
N SER A 30 2.18 18.62 21.68
CA SER A 30 2.62 19.40 22.83
C SER A 30 2.80 20.88 22.47
N LEU A 31 2.71 21.75 23.48
CA LEU A 31 2.98 23.17 23.29
C LEU A 31 4.45 23.45 22.99
N GLU A 32 5.36 22.64 23.52
CA GLU A 32 6.81 22.76 23.31
C GLU A 32 7.17 22.48 21.85
N ASP A 33 6.71 21.35 21.31
CA ASP A 33 6.90 21.01 19.90
C ASP A 33 6.27 22.07 19.00
N ALA A 34 5.05 22.53 19.35
CA ALA A 34 4.39 23.58 18.59
C ALA A 34 5.21 24.88 18.54
N LYS A 35 5.86 25.27 19.64
CA LYS A 35 6.72 26.46 19.68
C LYS A 35 7.98 26.27 18.85
N SER A 36 8.66 25.14 19.05
CA SER A 36 9.88 24.81 18.32
C SER A 36 9.65 24.82 16.80
N SER A 37 8.61 24.14 16.32
CA SER A 37 8.26 24.11 14.89
C SER A 37 7.76 25.47 14.38
N TYR A 38 7.13 26.29 15.22
CA TYR A 38 6.72 27.64 14.83
C TYR A 38 7.92 28.56 14.62
N ASP A 39 8.90 28.51 15.52
CA ASP A 39 10.15 29.27 15.39
C ASP A 39 10.96 28.81 14.17
N GLU A 40 11.03 27.51 13.91
CA GLU A 40 11.64 26.96 12.70
C GLU A 40 10.93 27.46 11.43
N GLY A 41 9.59 27.39 11.41
CA GLY A 41 8.78 27.89 10.31
C GLY A 41 9.00 29.37 10.02
N LEU A 42 9.06 30.21 11.07
CA LEU A 42 9.36 31.64 10.94
C LEU A 42 10.75 31.89 10.39
N ASN A 43 11.77 31.14 10.84
CA ASN A 43 13.13 31.24 10.33
C ASN A 43 13.23 30.83 8.85
N LEU A 44 12.57 29.75 8.45
CA LEU A 44 12.49 29.31 7.06
C LEU A 44 11.76 30.34 6.19
N MET A 45 10.71 30.97 6.69
CA MET A 45 10.00 32.04 5.99
C MET A 45 10.89 33.29 5.83
N ALA A 46 11.60 33.71 6.89
CA ALA A 46 12.49 34.87 6.88
C ALA A 46 13.67 34.70 5.91
N THR A 47 14.24 33.49 5.82
CA THR A 47 15.34 33.17 4.89
C THR A 47 14.87 32.82 3.47
N GLY A 48 13.55 32.79 3.21
CA GLY A 48 12.98 32.43 1.92
C GLY A 48 13.04 30.93 1.57
N ASN A 49 13.41 30.08 2.54
CA ASN A 49 13.65 28.65 2.36
C ASN A 49 12.43 27.75 2.61
N LEU A 50 11.30 28.28 3.11
CA LEU A 50 10.11 27.47 3.43
C LEU A 50 9.54 26.70 2.23
N ARG A 51 9.49 27.32 1.05
CA ARG A 51 9.05 26.64 -0.18
C ARG A 51 10.14 25.74 -0.77
N PRO A 52 11.41 26.19 -0.90
CA PRO A 52 12.51 25.33 -1.30
C PRO A 52 12.67 24.06 -0.45
N SER A 53 12.45 24.11 0.86
CA SER A 53 12.52 22.93 1.74
C SER A 53 11.43 21.91 1.39
N HIS A 54 10.20 22.37 1.16
CA HIS A 54 9.10 21.53 0.68
C HIS A 54 9.37 20.91 -0.70
N GLU A 55 9.84 21.70 -1.66
CA GLU A 55 10.19 21.22 -3.00
C GLU A 55 11.34 20.21 -2.97
N LYS A 56 12.32 20.42 -2.08
CA LYS A 56 13.42 19.46 -1.84
C LYS A 56 12.89 18.14 -1.27
N ALA A 57 12.02 18.17 -0.27
CA ALA A 57 11.43 16.97 0.32
C ALA A 57 10.65 16.14 -0.72
N TRP A 58 9.83 16.80 -1.55
CA TRP A 58 9.15 16.12 -2.66
C TRP A 58 10.12 15.56 -3.70
N LYS A 59 11.17 16.32 -4.05
CA LYS A 59 12.20 15.84 -4.98
C LYS A 59 12.89 14.59 -4.45
N GLU A 60 13.17 14.51 -3.14
CA GLU A 60 13.76 13.31 -2.52
C GLU A 60 12.86 12.08 -2.64
N LEU A 61 11.54 12.25 -2.47
CA LEU A 61 10.56 11.18 -2.73
C LEU A 61 10.58 10.78 -4.22
N TRP A 62 10.42 11.73 -5.15
CA TRP A 62 10.36 11.42 -6.58
C TRP A 62 11.65 10.83 -7.17
N LEU A 63 12.81 11.08 -6.55
CA LEU A 63 14.07 10.43 -6.91
C LEU A 63 14.11 8.95 -6.45
N GLN A 64 13.43 8.63 -5.35
CA GLN A 64 13.32 7.28 -4.82
C GLN A 64 12.21 6.46 -5.48
N SER A 65 11.14 7.08 -5.98
CA SER A 65 10.05 6.38 -6.66
C SER A 65 9.60 7.12 -7.91
N LYS A 66 9.53 6.43 -9.05
CA LYS A 66 8.96 6.99 -10.28
C LYS A 66 8.16 5.94 -11.03
N VAL A 67 6.98 6.30 -11.49
CA VAL A 67 6.17 5.47 -12.39
C VAL A 67 5.75 6.34 -13.56
N GLU A 68 6.27 6.05 -14.74
CA GLU A 68 5.96 6.79 -15.97
C GLU A 68 5.43 5.84 -17.03
N VAL A 69 4.33 6.25 -17.64
CA VAL A 69 3.70 5.54 -18.74
C VAL A 69 3.82 6.39 -20.01
N MET A 70 4.40 5.79 -21.05
CA MET A 70 4.51 6.41 -22.38
C MET A 70 3.46 5.80 -23.31
N GLY A 71 2.72 6.67 -24.01
CA GLY A 71 1.62 6.29 -24.91
C GLY A 71 0.24 6.78 -24.45
N SER A 72 0.06 7.01 -23.13
CA SER A 72 -1.18 7.57 -22.56
C SER A 72 -0.88 8.65 -21.52
N GLU A 73 -1.09 9.91 -21.90
CA GLU A 73 -0.89 11.06 -21.00
C GLU A 73 -1.87 11.02 -19.80
N THR A 74 -3.11 10.60 -20.05
CA THR A 74 -4.14 10.45 -19.02
C THR A 74 -3.71 9.42 -17.97
N LEU A 75 -3.25 8.25 -18.40
CA LEU A 75 -2.78 7.20 -17.49
C LEU A 75 -1.53 7.65 -16.72
N SER A 76 -0.59 8.32 -17.38
CA SER A 76 0.60 8.86 -16.74
C SER A 76 0.26 9.87 -15.63
N LYS A 77 -0.64 10.84 -15.92
CA LYS A 77 -1.14 11.80 -14.93
C LYS A 77 -1.89 11.14 -13.78
N ALA A 78 -2.72 10.14 -14.08
CA ALA A 78 -3.47 9.37 -13.10
C ALA A 78 -2.55 8.65 -12.10
N VAL A 79 -1.52 7.97 -12.58
CA VAL A 79 -0.54 7.26 -11.75
C VAL A 79 0.27 8.23 -10.88
N VAL A 80 0.74 9.34 -11.46
CA VAL A 80 1.45 10.38 -10.70
C VAL A 80 0.55 10.99 -9.61
N GLY A 81 -0.72 11.23 -9.91
CA GLY A 81 -1.72 11.67 -8.94
C GLY A 81 -1.89 10.67 -7.80
N CYS A 82 -2.08 9.39 -8.10
CA CYS A 82 -2.20 8.34 -7.09
C CYS A 82 -0.99 8.31 -6.15
N MET A 83 0.22 8.34 -6.71
CA MET A 83 1.46 8.39 -5.92
C MET A 83 1.55 9.64 -5.05
N PHE A 84 1.19 10.81 -5.59
CA PHE A 84 1.22 12.08 -4.85
C PHE A 84 0.30 12.05 -3.63
N TYR A 85 -0.96 11.63 -3.80
CA TYR A 85 -1.93 11.62 -2.72
C TYR A 85 -1.65 10.53 -1.69
N LEU A 86 -1.23 9.33 -2.12
CA LEU A 86 -0.78 8.29 -1.21
C LEU A 86 0.42 8.77 -0.38
N LEU A 87 1.49 9.27 -1.01
CA LEU A 87 2.68 9.74 -0.28
C LEU A 87 2.38 10.92 0.65
N SER A 88 1.39 11.76 0.31
CA SER A 88 0.95 12.86 1.18
C SER A 88 0.26 12.39 2.46
N ALA A 89 -0.26 11.16 2.48
CA ALA A 89 -0.92 10.56 3.64
C ALA A 89 0.05 9.81 4.58
N PHE A 90 1.31 9.66 4.18
CA PHE A 90 2.36 9.04 4.99
C PHE A 90 3.18 10.07 5.78
N PRO A 91 3.82 9.65 6.88
CA PRO A 91 4.80 10.48 7.57
C PRO A 91 6.01 10.74 6.67
N SER A 92 6.82 11.72 7.06
CA SER A 92 8.09 12.00 6.39
C SER A 92 9.00 10.76 6.42
N ILE A 93 9.69 10.49 5.32
CA ILE A 93 10.68 9.40 5.23
C ILE A 93 11.88 9.56 6.18
N HIS A 94 12.07 10.77 6.73
CA HIS A 94 13.10 11.09 7.71
C HIS A 94 12.57 11.08 9.14
N ASP A 95 11.26 10.96 9.33
CA ASP A 95 10.64 10.90 10.64
C ASP A 95 10.62 9.46 11.13
N THR A 96 11.44 9.20 12.15
CA THR A 96 11.55 7.90 12.81
C THR A 96 10.97 7.93 14.22
N SER A 97 10.36 9.04 14.64
CA SER A 97 9.97 9.29 16.03
C SER A 97 8.48 9.48 16.25
N SER A 98 7.74 9.90 15.21
CA SER A 98 6.31 10.16 15.33
C SER A 98 5.48 8.89 15.29
N TYR A 99 4.48 8.83 16.18
CA TYR A 99 3.42 7.83 16.11
C TYR A 99 2.64 7.99 14.80
N PHE A 100 2.66 6.95 13.96
CA PHE A 100 1.84 6.88 12.76
C PHE A 100 0.49 6.22 13.08
N GLY A 101 -0.60 6.94 12.84
CA GLY A 101 -1.96 6.52 13.17
C GLY A 101 -2.64 5.58 12.16
N GLY A 102 -1.91 5.13 11.14
CA GLY A 102 -2.44 4.36 10.02
C GLY A 102 -3.09 5.22 8.93
N LEU A 103 -3.68 4.57 7.93
CA LEU A 103 -4.33 5.19 6.77
C LEU A 103 -5.82 4.90 6.74
N SER A 104 -6.61 5.96 6.65
CA SER A 104 -8.03 5.88 6.33
C SER A 104 -8.25 5.85 4.81
N PRO A 105 -9.33 5.21 4.31
CA PRO A 105 -9.77 5.32 2.91
C PRO A 105 -9.87 6.76 2.42
N GLY A 106 -10.28 7.70 3.29
CA GLY A 106 -10.39 9.13 2.98
C GLY A 106 -9.11 9.96 3.24
N GLY A 107 -8.02 9.31 3.65
CA GLY A 107 -6.80 9.97 4.09
C GLY A 107 -7.02 10.91 5.27
N LEU A 108 -6.31 12.04 5.29
CA LEU A 108 -6.52 13.13 6.27
C LEU A 108 -7.47 14.23 5.75
N SER A 109 -7.96 14.08 4.53
CA SER A 109 -8.84 15.03 3.84
C SER A 109 -10.32 14.79 4.12
N ASN A 110 -10.68 13.56 4.50
CA ASN A 110 -12.04 13.15 4.83
C ASN A 110 -11.99 12.22 6.05
N GLY A 111 -12.89 12.42 7.00
CA GLY A 111 -12.92 11.62 8.24
C GLY A 111 -13.24 12.40 9.52
N GLY A 112 -13.78 13.61 9.42
CA GLY A 112 -14.39 14.31 10.54
C GLY A 112 -15.75 13.71 10.94
N ASP A 113 -16.32 14.22 12.04
CA ASP A 113 -17.68 13.86 12.46
C ASP A 113 -18.70 14.10 11.35
N GLY A 114 -19.51 13.09 11.02
CA GLY A 114 -20.47 13.12 9.92
C GLY A 114 -19.87 13.04 8.50
N GLN A 115 -18.57 12.74 8.36
CA GLN A 115 -17.93 12.48 7.06
C GLN A 115 -17.72 10.98 6.84
N ASP A 116 -17.34 10.56 5.63
CA ASP A 116 -17.11 9.14 5.35
C ASP A 116 -15.88 8.60 6.10
N TYR A 117 -15.96 7.35 6.55
CA TYR A 117 -14.88 6.56 7.15
C TYR A 117 -14.25 7.11 8.46
N TRP A 118 -14.64 8.29 8.95
CA TRP A 118 -14.33 8.84 10.30
C TRP A 118 -12.83 8.90 10.65
N GLY A 119 -11.96 8.85 9.65
CA GLY A 119 -10.51 8.74 9.84
C GLY A 119 -10.07 7.38 10.40
N HIS A 120 -10.96 6.39 10.42
CA HIS A 120 -10.69 5.03 10.87
C HIS A 120 -9.85 4.25 9.84
N VAL A 121 -9.12 3.26 10.31
CA VAL A 121 -8.25 2.39 9.52
C VAL A 121 -8.93 1.05 9.30
N PHE A 122 -9.10 0.68 8.04
CA PHE A 122 -9.75 -0.54 7.57
C PHE A 122 -8.71 -1.52 6.99
N TRP A 123 -9.16 -2.66 6.46
CA TRP A 123 -8.34 -3.53 5.62
C TRP A 123 -7.80 -2.82 4.36
N ASP A 124 -8.45 -1.73 3.95
CA ASP A 124 -8.05 -0.75 2.95
C ASP A 124 -6.55 -0.40 2.98
N GLN A 125 -6.07 -0.11 4.19
CA GLN A 125 -4.67 0.21 4.42
C GLN A 125 -3.76 -0.93 3.95
N ASP A 126 -4.02 -2.15 4.39
CA ASP A 126 -3.10 -3.29 4.26
C ASP A 126 -3.16 -3.93 2.87
N ILE A 127 -4.34 -3.95 2.25
CA ILE A 127 -4.58 -4.60 0.95
C ILE A 127 -4.44 -3.62 -0.21
N TRP A 128 -4.88 -2.38 -0.08
CA TRP A 128 -5.00 -1.47 -1.23
C TRP A 128 -3.90 -0.42 -1.29
N MET A 129 -3.63 0.25 -0.17
CA MET A 129 -2.66 1.37 -0.13
C MET A 129 -1.23 0.90 0.12
N TYR A 130 -1.06 -0.05 1.04
CA TYR A 130 0.23 -0.56 1.50
C TYR A 130 1.11 -1.19 0.40
N PRO A 131 0.61 -2.06 -0.51
CA PRO A 131 1.50 -2.84 -1.38
C PRO A 131 2.37 -1.98 -2.31
N GLY A 132 1.80 -0.92 -2.91
CA GLY A 132 2.56 -0.01 -3.77
C GLY A 132 3.63 0.76 -3.00
N ILE A 133 3.33 1.17 -1.77
CA ILE A 133 4.29 1.88 -0.91
C ILE A 133 5.39 0.95 -0.41
N ALA A 134 5.07 -0.29 -0.06
CA ALA A 134 6.05 -1.29 0.36
C ALA A 134 7.11 -1.57 -0.72
N LEU A 135 6.70 -1.51 -1.99
CA LEU A 135 7.59 -1.71 -3.12
C LEU A 135 8.63 -0.58 -3.29
N PHE A 136 8.30 0.66 -2.90
CA PHE A 136 9.17 1.83 -3.08
C PHE A 136 9.83 2.33 -1.78
N TYR A 137 9.16 2.18 -0.66
CA TYR A 137 9.53 2.75 0.63
C TYR A 137 9.35 1.72 1.76
N PRO A 138 10.27 0.76 1.91
CA PRO A 138 10.21 -0.25 2.97
C PRO A 138 10.10 0.35 4.38
N LYS A 139 10.69 1.53 4.62
CA LYS A 139 10.57 2.23 5.91
C LYS A 139 9.13 2.68 6.20
N LEU A 140 8.46 3.29 5.22
CA LEU A 140 7.07 3.71 5.36
C LEU A 140 6.13 2.51 5.50
N ALA A 141 6.40 1.43 4.75
CA ALA A 141 5.69 0.17 4.93
C ALA A 141 5.87 -0.43 6.32
N ARG A 142 7.06 -0.32 6.91
CA ARG A 142 7.29 -0.73 8.30
C ARG A 142 6.39 0.04 9.27
N SER A 143 6.24 1.35 9.10
CA SER A 143 5.36 2.17 9.95
C SER A 143 3.89 1.72 9.91
N VAL A 144 3.40 1.23 8.75
CA VAL A 144 2.06 0.64 8.63
C VAL A 144 1.92 -0.61 9.51
N LEU A 145 2.95 -1.47 9.52
CA LEU A 145 2.95 -2.67 10.35
C LEU A 145 3.10 -2.34 11.84
N GLU A 146 3.93 -1.35 12.18
CA GLU A 146 4.10 -0.86 13.54
C GLU A 146 2.79 -0.29 14.11
N TYR A 147 1.94 0.33 13.30
CA TYR A 147 0.58 0.71 13.70
C TYR A 147 -0.25 -0.53 14.12
N ARG A 148 -0.23 -1.62 13.34
CA ARG A 148 -0.92 -2.87 13.68
C ARG A 148 -0.34 -3.52 14.95
N VAL A 149 0.96 -3.42 15.16
CA VAL A 149 1.59 -3.86 16.43
C VAL A 149 1.13 -2.99 17.61
N GLY A 150 1.05 -1.68 17.42
CA GLY A 150 0.61 -0.73 18.45
C GLY A 150 -0.85 -0.93 18.89
N THR A 151 -1.65 -1.66 18.09
CA THR A 151 -3.08 -1.91 18.34
C THR A 151 -3.40 -3.33 18.81
N ILE A 152 -2.36 -4.14 19.15
CA ILE A 152 -2.51 -5.53 19.63
C ILE A 152 -3.43 -5.64 20.86
N ASP A 153 -3.34 -4.72 21.82
CA ASP A 153 -4.15 -4.78 23.04
C ASP A 153 -5.65 -4.61 22.74
N GLY A 154 -5.99 -3.73 21.80
CA GLY A 154 -7.35 -3.58 21.30
C GLY A 154 -7.83 -4.82 20.55
N ALA A 155 -6.98 -5.39 19.68
CA ALA A 155 -7.31 -6.62 18.96
C ALA A 155 -7.54 -7.83 19.90
N LYS A 156 -6.82 -7.89 21.02
CA LYS A 156 -7.02 -8.91 22.06
C LYS A 156 -8.35 -8.72 22.78
N ASP A 157 -8.69 -7.48 23.16
CA ASP A 157 -9.99 -7.15 23.78
C ASP A 157 -11.16 -7.51 22.86
N ASN A 158 -11.04 -7.23 21.57
CA ASN A 158 -12.06 -7.59 20.57
C ASN A 158 -12.30 -9.11 20.49
N ALA A 159 -11.22 -9.91 20.45
CA ALA A 159 -11.33 -11.37 20.43
C ALA A 159 -12.00 -11.90 21.71
N GLN A 160 -11.59 -11.39 22.88
CA GLN A 160 -12.12 -11.81 24.18
C GLN A 160 -13.60 -11.48 24.34
N LYS A 161 -14.04 -10.29 23.91
CA LYS A 161 -15.46 -9.90 23.93
C LYS A 161 -16.35 -10.82 23.11
N GLN A 162 -15.81 -11.41 22.05
CA GLN A 162 -16.51 -12.37 21.20
C GLN A 162 -16.31 -13.84 21.65
N GLY A 163 -15.62 -14.08 22.78
CA GLY A 163 -15.37 -15.41 23.32
C GLY A 163 -14.28 -16.21 22.60
N TYR A 164 -13.45 -15.55 21.78
CA TYR A 164 -12.34 -16.13 21.05
C TYR A 164 -10.99 -15.88 21.75
N LYS A 165 -9.97 -16.63 21.34
CA LYS A 165 -8.58 -16.45 21.79
C LYS A 165 -7.81 -15.61 20.77
N GLY A 166 -6.55 -15.29 21.08
CA GLY A 166 -5.65 -14.63 20.14
C GLY A 166 -6.00 -13.16 19.90
N LEU A 167 -5.77 -12.71 18.68
CA LEU A 167 -5.95 -11.32 18.23
C LEU A 167 -6.98 -11.27 17.12
N LYS A 168 -8.01 -10.45 17.33
CA LYS A 168 -8.98 -10.08 16.31
C LYS A 168 -8.88 -8.59 16.05
N PHE A 169 -8.23 -8.19 14.97
CA PHE A 169 -8.23 -6.79 14.56
C PHE A 169 -9.67 -6.31 14.32
N PRO A 170 -9.97 -5.05 14.67
CA PRO A 170 -11.29 -4.48 14.44
C PRO A 170 -11.50 -4.25 12.94
N TRP A 171 -12.76 -4.26 12.51
CA TRP A 171 -13.12 -3.84 11.15
C TRP A 171 -12.75 -2.38 10.92
N GLU A 172 -13.15 -1.53 11.87
CA GLU A 172 -12.76 -0.13 11.93
C GLU A 172 -11.84 0.11 13.11
N SER A 173 -10.59 0.47 12.83
CA SER A 173 -9.57 0.71 13.84
C SER A 173 -9.33 2.21 14.05
N ALA A 174 -9.24 2.62 15.30
CA ALA A 174 -8.77 3.95 15.70
C ALA A 174 -7.58 3.84 16.67
N VAL A 175 -7.32 4.88 17.47
CA VAL A 175 -6.14 4.97 18.35
C VAL A 175 -5.98 3.78 19.31
N SER A 176 -7.07 3.22 19.83
CA SER A 176 -7.01 2.14 20.81
C SER A 176 -6.88 0.73 20.23
N GLY A 177 -7.11 0.57 18.92
CA GLY A 177 -7.22 -0.76 18.28
C GLY A 177 -8.47 -1.57 18.65
N ARG A 178 -9.38 -1.01 19.46
CA ARG A 178 -10.69 -1.62 19.72
C ARG A 178 -11.62 -1.37 18.55
N GLU A 179 -12.63 -2.22 18.40
CA GLU A 179 -13.70 -2.02 17.42
C GLU A 179 -14.42 -0.70 17.67
N VAL A 180 -14.44 0.15 16.63
CA VAL A 180 -15.18 1.41 16.61
C VAL A 180 -16.20 1.48 15.48
N CYS A 181 -16.38 0.39 14.73
CA CYS A 181 -17.41 0.31 13.70
C CYS A 181 -18.79 0.55 14.34
N PRO A 182 -19.58 1.52 13.85
CA PRO A 182 -20.91 1.81 14.40
C PRO A 182 -21.86 0.61 14.31
N ASP A 183 -21.71 -0.19 13.25
CA ASP A 183 -22.55 -1.34 12.96
C ASP A 183 -21.85 -2.65 13.37
N ASP A 184 -22.35 -3.26 14.45
CA ASP A 184 -21.79 -4.46 15.06
C ASP A 184 -21.59 -5.64 14.08
N ILE A 185 -22.39 -5.73 13.01
CA ILE A 185 -22.36 -6.87 12.09
C ILE A 185 -21.01 -7.00 11.37
N TYR A 186 -20.42 -5.90 10.93
CA TYR A 186 -19.13 -5.89 10.23
C TYR A 186 -18.02 -6.31 11.18
N GLY A 187 -17.97 -5.68 12.36
CA GLY A 187 -17.03 -6.04 13.42
C GLY A 187 -17.19 -7.49 13.90
N GLN A 188 -18.36 -8.12 13.78
CA GLN A 188 -18.56 -9.52 14.20
C GLN A 188 -18.24 -10.53 13.10
N GLN A 189 -18.59 -10.24 11.84
CA GLN A 189 -18.60 -11.25 10.78
C GLN A 189 -17.50 -11.06 9.74
N GLU A 190 -16.98 -9.85 9.55
CA GLU A 190 -15.97 -9.53 8.54
C GLU A 190 -14.56 -9.81 9.04
N ILE A 191 -14.35 -11.06 9.40
CA ILE A 191 -13.17 -11.51 10.13
C ILE A 191 -11.93 -11.67 9.24
N HIS A 192 -12.06 -11.47 7.92
CA HIS A 192 -10.95 -11.63 6.97
C HIS A 192 -9.85 -10.58 7.15
N ILE A 193 -10.15 -9.43 7.77
CA ILE A 193 -9.17 -8.39 8.14
C ILE A 193 -7.95 -8.95 8.88
N ASN A 194 -8.13 -10.02 9.66
CA ASN A 194 -7.02 -10.69 10.33
C ASN A 194 -6.04 -11.33 9.34
N GLY A 195 -6.57 -11.96 8.31
CA GLY A 195 -5.78 -12.52 7.21
C GLY A 195 -5.08 -11.42 6.40
N ASP A 196 -5.79 -10.32 6.15
CA ASP A 196 -5.28 -9.18 5.39
C ASP A 196 -4.09 -8.50 6.06
N VAL A 197 -4.19 -8.28 7.38
CA VAL A 197 -3.07 -7.80 8.20
C VAL A 197 -1.89 -8.76 8.07
N THR A 198 -2.10 -10.07 8.23
CA THR A 198 -0.99 -11.04 8.14
C THR A 198 -0.37 -11.11 6.74
N LEU A 199 -1.15 -10.87 5.68
CA LEU A 199 -0.65 -10.77 4.30
C LEU A 199 0.28 -9.57 4.13
N ALA A 200 -0.02 -8.42 4.73
CA ALA A 200 0.89 -7.27 4.70
C ALA A 200 2.23 -7.56 5.41
N PHE A 201 2.20 -8.23 6.58
CA PHE A 201 3.43 -8.68 7.24
C PHE A 201 4.22 -9.68 6.38
N GLN A 202 3.55 -10.65 5.76
CA GLN A 202 4.19 -11.61 4.87
C GLN A 202 4.82 -10.92 3.66
N HIS A 203 4.10 -9.98 3.04
CA HIS A 203 4.60 -9.21 1.92
C HIS A 203 5.87 -8.43 2.30
N TYR A 204 5.88 -7.79 3.47
CA TYR A 204 7.06 -7.11 4.01
C TYR A 204 8.26 -8.04 4.16
N LEU A 205 8.04 -9.22 4.72
CA LEU A 205 9.10 -10.20 4.94
C LEU A 205 9.71 -10.65 3.61
N TYR A 206 8.90 -10.93 2.59
CA TYR A 206 9.41 -11.33 1.27
C TYR A 206 10.15 -10.20 0.54
N LEU A 207 9.73 -8.95 0.72
CA LEU A 207 10.42 -7.81 0.11
C LEU A 207 11.73 -7.46 0.79
N THR A 208 11.82 -7.59 2.11
CA THR A 208 12.91 -6.99 2.90
C THR A 208 13.80 -7.99 3.61
N GLU A 209 13.25 -9.14 4.02
CA GLU A 209 13.84 -10.04 5.01
C GLU A 209 14.24 -9.35 6.32
N ASP A 210 13.60 -8.23 6.67
CA ASP A 210 13.85 -7.52 7.91
C ASP A 210 13.23 -8.26 9.10
N LEU A 211 13.98 -9.21 9.66
CA LEU A 211 13.58 -9.98 10.83
C LEU A 211 13.41 -9.11 12.09
N SER A 212 14.04 -7.92 12.15
CA SER A 212 13.90 -7.03 13.30
C SER A 212 12.46 -6.55 13.47
N MET A 213 11.68 -6.46 12.39
CA MET A 213 10.25 -6.14 12.47
C MET A 213 9.47 -7.22 13.24
N PHE A 214 9.90 -8.48 13.14
CA PHE A 214 9.22 -9.61 13.77
C PHE A 214 9.71 -9.88 15.19
N THR A 215 11.00 -9.68 15.46
CA THR A 215 11.61 -9.89 16.78
C THR A 215 11.46 -8.67 17.69
N GLU A 216 12.14 -7.58 17.37
CA GLU A 216 12.16 -6.34 18.16
C GLU A 216 10.86 -5.54 17.98
N GLY A 217 10.38 -5.47 16.74
CA GLY A 217 9.12 -4.80 16.38
C GLY A 217 7.87 -5.60 16.74
N ARG A 218 8.00 -6.74 17.43
CA ARG A 218 6.88 -7.58 17.90
C ARG A 218 5.92 -8.08 16.81
N GLY A 219 6.29 -8.04 15.54
CA GLY A 219 5.47 -8.56 14.44
C GLY A 219 5.14 -10.06 14.58
N SER A 220 6.00 -10.84 15.24
CA SER A 220 5.71 -12.25 15.54
C SER A 220 4.50 -12.44 16.48
N GLU A 221 4.25 -11.51 17.40
CA GLU A 221 3.07 -11.53 18.27
C GLU A 221 1.77 -11.37 17.46
N VAL A 222 1.80 -10.54 16.41
CA VAL A 222 0.68 -10.38 15.48
C VAL A 222 0.38 -11.70 14.77
N ILE A 223 1.40 -12.32 14.17
CA ILE A 223 1.23 -13.55 13.39
C ILE A 223 0.70 -14.70 14.26
N PHE A 224 1.32 -14.93 15.43
CA PHE A 224 0.87 -15.99 16.33
C PHE A 224 -0.48 -15.69 16.98
N GLY A 225 -0.72 -14.44 17.36
CA GLY A 225 -1.99 -14.01 17.93
C GLY A 225 -3.16 -14.19 16.96
N VAL A 226 -2.99 -13.82 15.68
CA VAL A 226 -4.00 -14.07 14.64
C VAL A 226 -4.18 -15.57 14.39
N ALA A 227 -3.11 -16.37 14.40
CA ALA A 227 -3.23 -17.83 14.28
C ALA A 227 -4.03 -18.44 15.43
N ASP A 228 -3.80 -18.00 16.67
CA ASP A 228 -4.59 -18.43 17.84
C ASP A 228 -6.07 -18.05 17.71
N TYR A 229 -6.35 -16.88 17.13
CA TYR A 229 -7.72 -16.48 16.81
C TYR A 229 -8.36 -17.45 15.82
N TRP A 230 -7.72 -17.75 14.69
CA TRP A 230 -8.25 -18.69 13.70
C TRP A 230 -8.51 -20.08 14.29
N VAL A 231 -7.57 -20.61 15.07
CA VAL A 231 -7.72 -21.91 15.76
C VAL A 231 -8.92 -21.91 16.70
N SER A 232 -9.18 -20.79 17.39
CA SER A 232 -10.34 -20.66 18.26
C SER A 232 -11.67 -20.42 17.52
N ARG A 233 -11.60 -19.92 16.27
CA ARG A 233 -12.76 -19.53 15.46
C ARG A 233 -13.32 -20.64 14.58
N VAL A 234 -12.47 -21.57 14.13
CA VAL A 234 -12.89 -22.70 13.28
C VAL A 234 -13.76 -23.70 14.05
N LYS A 235 -14.67 -24.36 13.34
CA LYS A 235 -15.52 -25.43 13.86
C LYS A 235 -15.19 -26.74 13.15
N TRP A 236 -14.85 -27.77 13.91
CA TRP A 236 -14.69 -29.12 13.38
C TRP A 236 -16.05 -29.74 13.07
N ASN A 237 -16.19 -30.32 11.88
CA ASN A 237 -17.34 -31.12 11.50
C ASN A 237 -16.93 -32.60 11.39
N PRO A 238 -17.48 -33.49 12.24
CA PRO A 238 -17.14 -34.91 12.21
C PRO A 238 -17.67 -35.63 10.95
N ASP A 239 -18.69 -35.10 10.29
CA ASP A 239 -19.34 -35.79 9.15
C ASP A 239 -18.47 -35.75 7.89
N ASP A 240 -17.80 -34.62 7.62
CA ASP A 240 -16.92 -34.45 6.47
C ASP A 240 -15.42 -34.38 6.83
N GLN A 241 -15.11 -34.51 8.12
CA GLN A 241 -13.75 -34.48 8.68
C GLN A 241 -12.98 -33.20 8.30
N LYS A 242 -13.67 -32.05 8.32
CA LYS A 242 -13.10 -30.75 7.96
C LYS A 242 -13.35 -29.68 9.01
N TYR A 243 -12.52 -28.64 8.97
CA TYR A 243 -12.74 -27.41 9.70
C TYR A 243 -13.50 -26.41 8.82
N HIS A 244 -14.49 -25.75 9.41
CA HIS A 244 -15.30 -24.73 8.77
C HIS A 244 -15.22 -23.40 9.50
N LEU A 245 -15.24 -22.32 8.73
CA LEU A 245 -15.55 -20.98 9.23
C LEU A 245 -17.01 -20.69 8.92
N LEU A 246 -17.82 -20.58 9.96
CA LEU A 246 -19.27 -20.40 9.86
C LEU A 246 -19.67 -18.97 10.22
N GLY A 247 -20.74 -18.46 9.62
CA GLY A 247 -21.32 -17.16 9.93
C GLY A 247 -20.34 -16.01 9.73
N VAL A 248 -19.76 -15.92 8.54
CA VAL A 248 -18.81 -14.86 8.16
C VAL A 248 -19.41 -13.97 7.08
N MET A 249 -18.85 -12.78 6.97
CA MET A 249 -19.05 -11.86 5.85
C MET A 249 -17.79 -11.93 4.97
N PRO A 250 -17.90 -12.30 3.68
CA PRO A 250 -16.81 -12.14 2.71
C PRO A 250 -16.64 -10.65 2.35
N PRO A 251 -15.59 -10.29 1.58
CA PRO A 251 -15.45 -8.93 1.04
C PRO A 251 -16.64 -8.43 0.21
N ASP A 252 -17.53 -9.34 -0.23
CA ASP A 252 -18.82 -8.98 -0.79
C ASP A 252 -19.86 -8.82 0.34
N GLU A 253 -19.89 -7.61 0.92
CA GLU A 253 -20.71 -7.27 2.08
C GLU A 253 -22.23 -7.41 1.86
N TYR A 254 -22.69 -7.56 0.61
CA TYR A 254 -24.11 -7.86 0.32
C TYR A 254 -24.55 -9.22 0.86
N TYR A 255 -23.60 -10.11 1.15
CA TYR A 255 -23.86 -11.41 1.75
C TYR A 255 -23.23 -11.49 3.13
N TYR A 256 -24.06 -11.76 4.14
CA TYR A 256 -23.60 -12.00 5.51
C TYR A 256 -24.13 -13.34 6.02
N ASN A 257 -23.58 -13.79 7.14
CA ASN A 257 -23.86 -15.10 7.73
C ASN A 257 -23.60 -16.27 6.75
N VAL A 258 -22.59 -16.09 5.89
CA VAL A 258 -22.17 -17.09 4.91
C VAL A 258 -21.24 -18.10 5.58
N ASN A 259 -21.32 -19.36 5.19
CA ASN A 259 -20.41 -20.39 5.64
C ASN A 259 -19.32 -20.63 4.58
N ASN A 260 -18.08 -20.80 5.04
CA ASN A 260 -16.94 -21.16 4.19
C ASN A 260 -16.74 -20.21 3.01
N SER A 261 -16.79 -18.90 3.28
CA SER A 261 -16.34 -17.88 2.32
C SER A 261 -14.97 -18.29 1.76
N VAL A 262 -14.87 -18.36 0.43
CA VAL A 262 -13.63 -18.76 -0.26
C VAL A 262 -12.48 -17.84 0.14
N TYR A 263 -12.74 -16.52 0.16
CA TYR A 263 -11.74 -15.53 0.55
C TYR A 263 -11.29 -15.73 2.00
N THR A 264 -12.24 -15.71 2.94
CA THR A 264 -11.96 -15.83 4.38
C THR A 264 -11.24 -17.14 4.71
N ASN A 265 -11.65 -18.26 4.11
CA ASN A 265 -10.98 -19.55 4.30
C ASN A 265 -9.56 -19.54 3.72
N THR A 266 -9.33 -18.86 2.59
CA THR A 266 -8.00 -18.77 1.97
C THR A 266 -7.05 -17.95 2.82
N VAL A 267 -7.47 -16.77 3.28
CA VAL A 267 -6.64 -15.90 4.13
C VAL A 267 -6.43 -16.46 5.54
N ALA A 268 -7.41 -17.20 6.08
CA ALA A 268 -7.22 -17.94 7.33
C ALA A 268 -6.22 -19.11 7.18
N LYS A 269 -6.20 -19.74 6.00
CA LYS A 269 -5.29 -20.87 5.71
C LYS A 269 -3.88 -20.42 5.32
N LEU A 270 -3.64 -19.13 5.06
CA LEU A 270 -2.37 -18.60 4.54
C LEU A 270 -1.15 -18.77 5.46
N ARG A 271 -1.25 -19.57 6.53
CA ARG A 271 -0.11 -20.18 7.25
C ARG A 271 0.35 -21.56 6.71
N TYR A 272 -0.38 -22.22 5.81
CA TYR A 272 -0.10 -23.62 5.41
C TYR A 272 -0.02 -23.91 3.90
N LEU A 273 -0.23 -22.91 3.02
CA LEU A 273 -0.13 -23.12 1.57
C LEU A 273 0.68 -22.02 0.90
N LEU A 274 1.91 -22.37 0.52
CA LEU A 274 2.75 -21.65 -0.44
C LEU A 274 2.18 -21.65 -1.87
N HIS A 275 0.95 -22.09 -2.11
CA HIS A 275 0.37 -22.23 -3.44
C HIS A 275 -1.13 -21.95 -3.37
N THR A 276 -1.59 -20.82 -3.94
CA THR A 276 -2.70 -20.72 -4.92
C THR A 276 -3.18 -19.27 -5.05
N GLN A 277 -2.97 -18.66 -6.23
CA GLN A 277 -3.89 -17.66 -6.80
C GLN A 277 -4.45 -18.35 -8.05
N HIS A 278 -5.60 -19.03 -7.92
CA HIS A 278 -6.37 -19.54 -9.05
C HIS A 278 -7.83 -19.71 -8.62
N SER A 279 -8.58 -18.61 -8.69
CA SER A 279 -10.04 -18.63 -8.80
C SER A 279 -10.52 -17.20 -9.06
N VAL A 280 -10.62 -16.83 -10.33
CA VAL A 280 -11.38 -15.64 -10.75
C VAL A 280 -12.76 -16.15 -11.19
N LEU A 281 -13.78 -15.75 -10.45
CA LEU A 281 -15.17 -15.97 -10.84
C LEU A 281 -15.48 -15.06 -12.04
N SER A 282 -16.11 -15.64 -13.07
CA SER A 282 -16.58 -14.90 -14.24
C SER A 282 -17.72 -13.97 -13.86
N PHE A 283 -17.49 -12.65 -13.90
CA PHE A 283 -18.53 -11.64 -13.65
C PHE A 283 -18.50 -10.56 -14.72
N GLU A 284 -19.36 -10.69 -15.74
CA GLU A 284 -19.43 -9.71 -16.84
C GLU A 284 -20.51 -8.62 -16.66
N GLN A 285 -21.27 -8.58 -15.55
CA GLN A 285 -22.45 -7.68 -15.47
C GLN A 285 -22.80 -7.14 -14.06
N ILE A 286 -21.82 -6.81 -13.21
CA ILE A 286 -22.08 -6.19 -11.89
C ILE A 286 -21.28 -4.88 -11.77
N ASN A 287 -21.95 -3.78 -11.39
CA ASN A 287 -21.30 -2.52 -10.99
C ASN A 287 -20.64 -2.73 -9.62
N PHE A 288 -19.38 -3.17 -9.62
CA PHE A 288 -18.61 -3.33 -8.40
C PHE A 288 -18.12 -1.99 -7.85
N PRO A 289 -17.94 -1.87 -6.51
CA PRO A 289 -17.22 -0.77 -5.90
C PRO A 289 -15.90 -0.47 -6.63
N PHE A 290 -15.59 0.82 -6.74
CA PHE A 290 -14.50 1.33 -7.56
C PHE A 290 -13.13 0.70 -7.29
N HIS A 291 -12.78 0.47 -6.02
CA HIS A 291 -11.50 -0.13 -5.63
C HIS A 291 -11.30 -1.56 -6.18
N LEU A 292 -12.38 -2.32 -6.38
CA LEU A 292 -12.31 -3.68 -6.92
C LEU A 292 -11.94 -3.72 -8.41
N GLN A 293 -12.13 -2.61 -9.15
CA GLN A 293 -11.78 -2.55 -10.58
C GLN A 293 -10.28 -2.77 -10.81
N GLY A 294 -9.42 -2.30 -9.89
CA GLY A 294 -7.98 -2.56 -9.93
C GLY A 294 -7.66 -4.06 -9.79
N MET A 295 -8.33 -4.75 -8.87
CA MET A 295 -8.16 -6.20 -8.69
C MET A 295 -8.65 -6.99 -9.92
N PHE A 296 -9.80 -6.63 -10.50
CA PHE A 296 -10.28 -7.27 -11.72
C PHE A 296 -9.34 -7.02 -12.91
N ALA A 297 -8.76 -5.82 -13.03
CA ALA A 297 -7.76 -5.51 -14.05
C ALA A 297 -6.52 -6.41 -13.89
N ILE A 298 -6.03 -6.60 -12.66
CA ILE A 298 -4.94 -7.55 -12.37
C ILE A 298 -5.35 -8.98 -12.77
N GLY A 299 -6.58 -9.41 -12.45
CA GLY A 299 -7.08 -10.73 -12.83
C GLY A 299 -7.09 -10.96 -14.34
N TRP A 300 -7.52 -9.97 -15.14
CA TRP A 300 -7.43 -10.06 -16.61
C TRP A 300 -5.98 -10.11 -17.11
N LEU A 301 -5.08 -9.35 -16.49
CA LEU A 301 -3.65 -9.38 -16.84
C LEU A 301 -3.03 -10.75 -16.55
N GLU A 302 -3.42 -11.41 -15.46
CA GLU A 302 -3.00 -12.80 -15.17
C GLU A 302 -3.49 -13.81 -16.21
N LEU A 303 -4.65 -13.54 -16.84
CA LEU A 303 -5.19 -14.36 -17.92
C LEU A 303 -4.58 -14.01 -19.30
N GLY A 304 -3.65 -13.05 -19.37
CA GLY A 304 -3.05 -12.59 -20.63
C GLY A 304 -3.92 -11.61 -21.42
N GLU A 305 -4.99 -11.07 -20.81
CA GLU A 305 -6.03 -10.27 -21.46
C GLU A 305 -5.82 -8.76 -21.20
N ALA A 306 -4.70 -8.22 -21.68
CA ALA A 306 -4.26 -6.84 -21.41
C ALA A 306 -5.30 -5.78 -21.78
N GLU A 307 -5.97 -5.94 -22.92
CA GLU A 307 -6.97 -5.00 -23.43
C GLU A 307 -8.25 -4.97 -22.59
N LYS A 308 -8.64 -6.10 -21.99
CA LYS A 308 -9.78 -6.15 -21.06
C LYS A 308 -9.44 -5.41 -19.76
N ALA A 309 -8.22 -5.59 -19.26
CA ALA A 309 -7.73 -4.87 -18.09
C ALA A 309 -7.66 -3.35 -18.34
N GLN A 310 -7.10 -2.93 -19.47
CA GLN A 310 -6.98 -1.53 -19.86
C GLN A 310 -8.35 -0.84 -19.92
N ARG A 311 -9.37 -1.47 -20.53
CA ARG A 311 -10.74 -0.93 -20.55
C ARG A 311 -11.37 -0.78 -19.17
N LEU A 312 -10.97 -1.58 -18.17
CA LEU A 312 -11.43 -1.37 -16.80
C LEU A 312 -10.74 -0.17 -16.17
N LEU A 313 -9.42 -0.04 -16.36
CA LEU A 313 -8.67 1.10 -15.84
C LEU A 313 -9.11 2.42 -16.46
N GLU A 314 -9.51 2.44 -17.73
CA GLU A 314 -10.09 3.62 -18.37
C GLU A 314 -11.42 4.05 -17.75
N LYS A 315 -12.25 3.10 -17.28
CA LYS A 315 -13.47 3.44 -16.55
C LYS A 315 -13.14 4.18 -15.27
N CYS A 316 -12.01 3.84 -14.64
CA CYS A 316 -11.58 4.50 -13.42
C CYS A 316 -11.27 5.99 -13.61
N PHE A 317 -10.96 6.44 -14.83
CA PHE A 317 -10.69 7.87 -15.08
C PHE A 317 -11.91 8.76 -14.83
N LYS A 318 -13.12 8.21 -14.84
CA LYS A 318 -14.35 8.95 -14.49
C LYS A 318 -14.41 9.35 -13.02
N ASN A 319 -13.63 8.69 -12.17
CA ASN A 319 -13.53 9.00 -10.74
C ASN A 319 -12.50 10.11 -10.46
N ILE A 320 -11.78 10.59 -11.48
CA ILE A 320 -10.75 11.61 -11.34
C ILE A 320 -11.36 13.00 -11.53
N GLN A 321 -11.32 13.81 -10.48
CA GLN A 321 -11.86 15.16 -10.42
C GLN A 321 -10.76 16.20 -10.71
N GLY A 322 -10.99 17.00 -11.75
CA GLY A 322 -10.14 18.14 -12.10
C GLY A 322 -10.33 19.33 -11.15
N PRO A 323 -9.37 20.28 -11.10
CA PRO A 323 -8.13 20.31 -11.86
C PRO A 323 -6.97 19.53 -11.23
N PHE A 324 -7.12 19.09 -9.98
CA PHE A 324 -6.02 18.53 -9.18
C PHE A 324 -5.85 17.01 -9.29
N GLN A 325 -6.67 16.33 -10.11
CA GLN A 325 -6.67 14.88 -10.24
C GLN A 325 -7.00 14.16 -8.92
N VAL A 326 -7.93 14.72 -8.12
CA VAL A 326 -8.40 14.10 -6.88
C VAL A 326 -9.32 12.93 -7.23
N TRP A 327 -9.19 11.79 -6.55
CA TRP A 327 -10.05 10.63 -6.82
C TRP A 327 -11.24 10.64 -5.86
N SER A 328 -12.43 10.49 -6.40
CA SER A 328 -13.66 10.29 -5.62
C SER A 328 -14.09 8.82 -5.68
N GLU A 329 -14.72 8.36 -4.60
CA GLU A 329 -15.24 6.99 -4.51
C GLU A 329 -16.25 6.69 -5.63
N SER A 330 -17.15 7.65 -5.89
CA SER A 330 -18.11 7.58 -7.00
C SER A 330 -17.71 8.51 -8.15
N SER A 331 -18.06 8.13 -9.38
CA SER A 331 -17.73 8.92 -10.59
C SER A 331 -18.46 10.27 -10.67
N ASP A 332 -19.54 10.44 -9.93
CA ASP A 332 -20.28 11.70 -9.84
C ASP A 332 -19.68 12.67 -8.80
N GLY A 333 -18.58 12.29 -8.15
CA GLY A 333 -17.91 13.09 -7.13
C GLY A 333 -18.45 12.89 -5.71
N SER A 334 -19.45 12.01 -5.51
CA SER A 334 -19.98 11.67 -4.20
C SER A 334 -19.16 10.57 -3.48
N GLY A 335 -19.46 10.36 -2.20
CA GLY A 335 -18.70 9.49 -1.30
C GLY A 335 -17.37 10.13 -0.89
N ALA A 336 -16.40 9.30 -0.52
CA ALA A 336 -15.14 9.83 -0.04
C ALA A 336 -14.38 10.61 -1.11
N VAL A 337 -14.04 11.85 -0.79
CA VAL A 337 -13.14 12.69 -1.59
C VAL A 337 -11.71 12.40 -1.19
N ASN A 338 -10.81 12.36 -2.18
CA ASN A 338 -9.43 11.89 -2.02
C ASN A 338 -9.38 10.44 -1.53
N PHE A 339 -10.14 9.59 -2.22
CA PHE A 339 -10.32 8.17 -1.90
C PHE A 339 -9.05 7.38 -2.20
N LEU A 340 -8.22 7.21 -1.16
CA LEU A 340 -6.92 6.56 -1.22
C LEU A 340 -7.02 5.07 -1.56
N THR A 341 -8.09 4.39 -1.16
CA THR A 341 -8.29 2.96 -1.49
C THR A 341 -8.37 2.77 -3.00
N GLY A 342 -9.16 3.59 -3.69
CA GLY A 342 -9.28 3.55 -5.13
C GLY A 342 -7.97 3.88 -5.85
N MET A 343 -7.24 4.89 -5.36
CA MET A 343 -5.91 5.23 -5.89
C MET A 343 -4.91 4.08 -5.69
N GLY A 344 -4.91 3.44 -4.52
CA GLY A 344 -4.08 2.29 -4.19
C GLY A 344 -4.38 1.12 -5.12
N GLY A 345 -5.66 0.73 -5.25
CA GLY A 345 -6.07 -0.34 -6.16
C GLY A 345 -5.74 -0.07 -7.63
N PHE A 346 -5.90 1.17 -8.09
CA PHE A 346 -5.51 1.56 -9.44
C PHE A 346 -3.99 1.47 -9.65
N LEU A 347 -3.21 1.99 -8.70
CA LEU A 347 -1.75 1.92 -8.73
C LEU A 347 -1.28 0.45 -8.75
N GLN A 348 -1.94 -0.43 -8.01
CA GLN A 348 -1.62 -1.87 -8.04
C GLN A 348 -1.83 -2.51 -9.41
N ALA A 349 -2.86 -2.12 -10.16
CA ALA A 349 -3.07 -2.63 -11.50
C ALA A 349 -1.89 -2.30 -12.44
N VAL A 350 -1.29 -1.12 -12.28
CA VAL A 350 -0.08 -0.74 -13.02
C VAL A 350 1.15 -1.46 -12.45
N LEU A 351 1.36 -1.43 -11.13
CA LEU A 351 2.59 -1.93 -10.51
C LEU A 351 2.70 -3.43 -10.40
N PHE A 352 1.59 -4.14 -10.21
CA PHE A 352 1.54 -5.60 -10.04
C PHE A 352 0.82 -6.26 -11.21
N GLY A 353 -0.06 -5.57 -11.92
CA GLY A 353 -0.66 -6.06 -13.14
C GLY A 353 0.32 -5.98 -14.32
N TYR A 354 0.68 -4.77 -14.77
CA TYR A 354 1.50 -4.60 -15.99
C TYR A 354 2.92 -5.15 -15.88
N THR A 355 3.52 -5.09 -14.70
CA THR A 355 4.85 -5.69 -14.46
C THR A 355 4.76 -7.20 -14.17
N GLY A 356 3.59 -7.66 -13.70
CA GLY A 356 3.40 -9.00 -13.14
C GLY A 356 4.18 -9.26 -11.84
N PHE A 357 4.60 -8.23 -11.10
CA PHE A 357 5.37 -8.44 -9.87
C PHE A 357 4.62 -9.27 -8.83
N ARG A 358 5.24 -10.32 -8.32
CA ARG A 358 4.74 -11.13 -7.19
C ARG A 358 5.91 -11.51 -6.28
N SER A 359 5.83 -11.13 -5.02
CA SER A 359 6.84 -11.43 -4.00
C SER A 359 6.44 -12.69 -3.23
N LYS A 360 7.26 -13.74 -3.36
CA LYS A 360 7.19 -15.00 -2.59
C LYS A 360 8.60 -15.36 -2.13
N GLU A 361 9.09 -16.56 -2.44
CA GLU A 361 10.50 -16.95 -2.28
C GLU A 361 11.45 -16.17 -3.20
N CYS A 362 10.91 -15.59 -4.27
CA CYS A 362 11.59 -14.70 -5.19
C CYS A 362 10.64 -13.57 -5.62
N LEU A 363 11.19 -12.53 -6.25
CA LEU A 363 10.37 -11.50 -6.91
C LEU A 363 10.09 -11.96 -8.34
N ALA A 364 8.97 -12.64 -8.54
CA ALA A 364 8.51 -13.03 -9.87
C ALA A 364 8.01 -11.81 -10.65
N PHE A 365 8.09 -11.87 -11.97
CA PHE A 365 7.57 -10.87 -12.90
C PHE A 365 7.00 -11.55 -14.15
N ALA A 366 5.96 -10.94 -14.73
CA ALA A 366 5.28 -11.41 -15.93
C ALA A 366 4.74 -10.20 -16.72
N PRO A 367 5.64 -9.43 -17.36
CA PRO A 367 5.34 -8.13 -17.93
C PRO A 367 4.34 -8.23 -19.09
N LEU A 368 3.21 -7.54 -18.95
CA LEU A 368 2.14 -7.47 -19.95
C LEU A 368 1.67 -6.03 -20.11
N LEU A 369 1.94 -5.44 -21.27
CA LEU A 369 1.55 -4.08 -21.62
C LEU A 369 0.37 -4.11 -22.60
N PRO A 370 -0.67 -3.28 -22.39
CA PRO A 370 -1.68 -2.97 -23.41
C PRO A 370 -1.07 -2.31 -24.65
N ASP A 371 -1.76 -2.40 -25.78
CA ASP A 371 -1.24 -1.95 -27.09
C ASP A 371 -0.95 -0.44 -27.14
N GLU A 372 -1.74 0.36 -26.43
CA GLU A 372 -1.60 1.81 -26.33
C GLU A 372 -0.39 2.25 -25.48
N ILE A 373 0.18 1.34 -24.69
CA ILE A 373 1.35 1.61 -23.85
C ILE A 373 2.61 1.19 -24.62
N CYS A 374 3.44 2.17 -24.95
CA CYS A 374 4.71 1.94 -25.64
C CYS A 374 5.82 1.55 -24.67
N GLU A 375 5.83 2.16 -23.50
CA GLU A 375 6.87 1.97 -22.49
C GLU A 375 6.30 2.24 -21.08
N LEU A 376 6.68 1.40 -20.12
CA LEU A 376 6.41 1.58 -18.69
C LEU A 376 7.75 1.64 -17.95
N CYS A 377 8.06 2.78 -17.34
CA CYS A 377 9.24 2.96 -16.52
C CYS A 377 8.84 2.94 -15.03
N VAL A 378 9.36 1.97 -14.28
CA VAL A 378 9.15 1.86 -12.84
C VAL A 378 10.49 1.92 -12.13
N ARG A 379 10.76 3.04 -11.47
CA ARG A 379 12.05 3.31 -10.82
C ARG A 379 11.92 3.22 -9.32
N GLY A 380 12.91 2.61 -8.69
CA GLY A 380 13.02 2.58 -7.24
C GLY A 380 12.43 1.37 -6.54
N ILE A 381 12.26 0.25 -7.24
CA ILE A 381 11.76 -1.01 -6.68
C ILE A 381 12.75 -1.52 -5.63
N ASN A 382 12.31 -1.66 -4.39
CA ASN A 382 13.10 -2.20 -3.29
C ASN A 382 12.88 -3.71 -3.15
N TYR A 383 13.97 -4.46 -3.10
CA TYR A 383 13.94 -5.90 -2.89
C TYR A 383 15.25 -6.37 -2.23
N LEU A 384 15.16 -6.98 -1.05
CA LEU A 384 16.29 -7.55 -0.30
C LEU A 384 17.47 -6.58 -0.13
N GLY A 385 17.16 -5.34 0.26
CA GLY A 385 18.13 -4.26 0.46
C GLY A 385 18.67 -3.62 -0.81
N ASN A 386 18.19 -4.01 -1.99
CA ASN A 386 18.56 -3.45 -3.28
C ASN A 386 17.47 -2.53 -3.84
N GLN A 387 17.87 -1.50 -4.60
CA GLN A 387 16.95 -0.65 -5.35
C GLN A 387 17.16 -0.85 -6.86
N MET A 388 16.07 -1.09 -7.59
CA MET A 388 16.11 -1.41 -9.02
C MET A 388 15.20 -0.50 -9.83
N ASP A 389 15.64 -0.18 -11.04
CA ASP A 389 14.85 0.52 -12.05
C ASP A 389 14.50 -0.46 -13.17
N TRP A 390 13.23 -0.46 -13.55
CA TRP A 390 12.65 -1.31 -14.57
C TRP A 390 12.14 -0.47 -15.72
N LEU A 391 12.43 -0.93 -16.93
CA LEU A 391 11.97 -0.32 -18.16
C LEU A 391 11.38 -1.41 -19.05
N LEU A 392 10.06 -1.43 -19.14
CA LEU A 392 9.30 -2.41 -19.90
C LEU A 392 8.92 -1.78 -21.24
N ARG A 393 9.29 -2.42 -22.33
CA ARG A 393 8.94 -2.04 -23.70
C ARG A 393 8.17 -3.17 -24.38
N LYS A 394 7.71 -2.94 -25.61
CA LYS A 394 6.94 -3.94 -26.36
C LYS A 394 7.70 -5.25 -26.56
N ASP A 395 9.00 -5.17 -26.82
CA ASP A 395 9.83 -6.32 -27.21
C ASP A 395 10.82 -6.76 -26.13
N ASP A 396 11.23 -5.84 -25.25
CA ASP A 396 12.27 -6.07 -24.24
C ASP A 396 11.92 -5.50 -22.86
N VAL A 397 12.66 -5.98 -21.87
CA VAL A 397 12.69 -5.45 -20.52
C VAL A 397 14.13 -5.17 -20.16
N CYS A 398 14.39 -3.98 -19.63
CA CYS A 398 15.68 -3.58 -19.09
C CYS A 398 15.57 -3.37 -17.58
N VAL A 399 16.50 -3.96 -16.83
CA VAL A 399 16.59 -3.83 -15.37
C VAL A 399 17.96 -3.27 -15.02
N ILE A 400 17.97 -2.23 -14.18
CA ILE A 400 19.18 -1.61 -13.66
C ILE A 400 19.15 -1.71 -12.14
N LEU A 401 20.13 -2.41 -11.57
CA LEU A 401 20.39 -2.35 -10.14
C LEU A 401 21.13 -1.05 -9.82
N ARG A 402 20.57 -0.19 -8.97
CA ARG A 402 21.17 1.12 -8.66
C ARG A 402 22.47 0.96 -7.86
N GLU A 403 23.42 1.86 -8.09
CA GLU A 403 24.59 1.99 -7.21
C GLU A 403 24.15 2.47 -5.83
N GLN A 404 24.61 1.78 -4.79
CA GLN A 404 24.31 2.12 -3.41
C GLN A 404 25.15 3.32 -2.98
N THR A 405 24.56 4.51 -2.94
CA THR A 405 25.19 5.68 -2.31
C THR A 405 24.90 5.66 -0.80
N GLY A 406 25.59 4.79 -0.06
CA GLY A 406 25.48 4.66 1.41
C GLY A 406 24.49 3.58 1.90
N ARG A 407 24.51 3.28 3.21
CA ARG A 407 23.61 2.28 3.83
C ARG A 407 22.16 2.80 3.84
N VAL A 408 21.30 2.25 2.98
CA VAL A 408 19.85 2.47 3.05
C VAL A 408 19.23 1.34 3.88
N GLY A 409 19.07 1.57 5.19
CA GLY A 409 18.44 0.61 6.11
C GLY A 409 19.41 -0.35 6.81
N ASN A 410 18.85 -1.29 7.58
CA ASN A 410 19.60 -2.25 8.40
C ASN A 410 19.98 -3.54 7.65
N THR A 411 19.49 -3.73 6.42
CA THR A 411 19.71 -4.95 5.63
C THR A 411 20.84 -4.77 4.63
N ASN A 412 21.86 -5.62 4.69
CA ASN A 412 22.93 -5.64 3.69
C ASN A 412 22.36 -6.06 2.32
N PRO A 413 22.65 -5.32 1.22
CA PRO A 413 22.16 -5.65 -0.11
C PRO A 413 22.56 -7.07 -0.52
N GLN A 414 21.58 -7.87 -0.92
CA GLN A 414 21.82 -9.24 -1.37
C GLN A 414 22.32 -9.28 -2.82
N LYS A 415 23.11 -10.30 -3.17
CA LYS A 415 23.49 -10.54 -4.57
C LYS A 415 22.31 -11.16 -5.32
N LEU A 416 21.85 -10.47 -6.37
CA LEU A 416 20.64 -10.84 -7.10
C LEU A 416 20.99 -11.32 -8.52
N GLN A 417 20.15 -12.19 -9.05
CA GLN A 417 20.17 -12.60 -10.45
C GLN A 417 18.73 -12.69 -10.99
N ILE A 418 18.58 -12.45 -12.28
CA ILE A 418 17.36 -12.71 -13.03
C ILE A 418 17.39 -14.16 -13.52
N VAL A 419 16.28 -14.88 -13.38
CA VAL A 419 16.04 -16.20 -13.95
C VAL A 419 14.84 -16.11 -14.90
N LEU A 420 15.08 -16.28 -16.19
CA LEU A 420 14.05 -16.21 -17.23
C LEU A 420 13.34 -17.56 -17.40
N LYS A 421 12.01 -17.54 -17.53
CA LYS A 421 11.18 -18.76 -17.52
C LYS A 421 11.27 -19.56 -18.82
N ALA A 422 11.26 -18.89 -19.98
CA ALA A 422 11.26 -19.57 -21.27
C ALA A 422 12.66 -20.01 -21.69
N SER A 423 13.66 -19.15 -21.51
CA SER A 423 15.06 -19.45 -21.87
C SER A 423 15.83 -20.21 -20.78
N GLY A 424 15.40 -20.15 -19.52
CA GLY A 424 16.16 -20.68 -18.38
C GLY A 424 17.45 -19.89 -18.07
N ALA A 425 17.66 -18.75 -18.75
CA ALA A 425 18.87 -17.95 -18.60
C ALA A 425 18.96 -17.38 -17.17
N LYS A 426 20.16 -17.46 -16.59
CA LYS A 426 20.48 -16.87 -15.29
C LYS A 426 21.43 -15.70 -15.51
N ILE A 427 21.00 -14.50 -15.19
CA ILE A 427 21.73 -13.26 -15.47
C ILE A 427 22.00 -12.52 -14.15
N PRO A 428 23.26 -12.46 -13.68
CA PRO A 428 23.60 -11.70 -12.48
C PRO A 428 23.29 -10.21 -12.64
N LEU A 429 22.74 -9.59 -11.60
CA LEU A 429 22.49 -8.15 -11.55
C LEU A 429 23.68 -7.46 -10.87
N MET A 430 24.47 -6.74 -11.66
CA MET A 430 25.60 -5.95 -11.18
C MET A 430 25.17 -4.48 -11.01
N PRO A 431 25.51 -3.82 -9.89
CA PRO A 431 25.16 -2.40 -9.69
C PRO A 431 25.67 -1.51 -10.85
N GLY A 432 24.82 -0.59 -11.31
CA GLY A 432 25.10 0.33 -12.40
C GLY A 432 25.07 -0.29 -13.80
N GLN A 433 25.00 -1.61 -13.94
CA GLN A 433 25.01 -2.28 -15.24
C GLN A 433 23.58 -2.63 -15.69
N PRO A 434 23.11 -2.12 -16.84
CA PRO A 434 21.81 -2.50 -17.38
C PRO A 434 21.82 -3.93 -17.89
N VAL A 435 20.78 -4.68 -17.55
CA VAL A 435 20.50 -6.02 -18.08
C VAL A 435 19.23 -5.97 -18.90
N THR A 436 19.36 -6.20 -20.21
CA THR A 436 18.22 -6.25 -21.14
C THR A 436 17.96 -7.66 -21.62
N PHE A 437 16.69 -8.06 -21.65
CA PHE A 437 16.25 -9.38 -22.10
C PHE A 437 14.91 -9.26 -22.85
N PRO A 438 14.54 -10.25 -23.69
CA PRO A 438 13.23 -10.27 -24.34
C PRO A 438 12.09 -10.17 -23.33
N ARG A 439 10.97 -9.56 -23.68
CA ARG A 439 9.81 -9.47 -22.77
C ARG A 439 9.19 -10.86 -22.54
N GLU A 440 9.63 -11.52 -21.47
CA GLU A 440 9.14 -12.81 -21.01
C GLU A 440 8.98 -12.81 -19.47
N ALA A 441 8.29 -13.83 -18.95
CA ALA A 441 8.15 -14.03 -17.52
C ALA A 441 9.45 -14.56 -16.90
N GLY A 442 9.68 -14.24 -15.63
CA GLY A 442 10.86 -14.69 -14.89
C GLY A 442 10.76 -14.37 -13.41
N CYS A 443 11.88 -14.46 -12.72
CA CYS A 443 11.99 -14.01 -11.33
C CYS A 443 13.38 -13.45 -11.01
N ILE A 444 13.44 -12.57 -10.01
CA ILE A 444 14.68 -12.15 -9.37
C ILE A 444 14.86 -12.96 -8.09
N CYS A 445 15.97 -13.68 -8.01
CA CYS A 445 16.33 -14.49 -6.85
C CYS A 445 17.76 -14.19 -6.37
N LYS A 446 18.08 -14.65 -5.16
CA LYS A 446 19.44 -14.60 -4.63
C LYS A 446 20.36 -15.52 -5.45
N MET A 447 21.60 -15.08 -5.70
CA MET A 447 22.60 -15.92 -6.38
C MET A 447 22.98 -17.16 -5.54
N ASP A 448 23.15 -16.96 -4.24
CA ASP A 448 23.47 -18.00 -3.26
C ASP A 448 22.35 -18.05 -2.22
N PRO A 449 21.24 -18.79 -2.46
CA PRO A 449 20.23 -18.95 -1.42
C PRO A 449 20.90 -19.59 -0.19
N PRO A 450 20.73 -19.02 1.02
CA PRO A 450 21.25 -19.68 2.21
C PRO A 450 20.70 -21.10 2.27
N SER A 451 21.55 -22.07 2.63
CA SER A 451 21.19 -23.48 2.81
C SER A 451 20.20 -23.74 3.95
N PHE A 452 19.55 -22.70 4.48
CA PHE A 452 18.53 -22.78 5.50
C PHE A 452 17.15 -22.81 4.85
N CYS A 453 16.68 -24.03 4.64
CA CYS A 453 15.28 -24.37 4.51
C CYS A 453 14.58 -23.99 5.82
N TRP A 454 13.82 -22.89 5.85
CA TRP A 454 12.88 -22.64 6.94
C TRP A 454 11.57 -23.35 6.61
N LEU A 455 11.43 -24.55 7.17
CA LEU A 455 10.15 -25.04 7.68
C LEU A 455 9.77 -24.14 8.87
N LEU A 456 8.77 -23.28 8.71
CA LEU A 456 8.02 -22.68 9.81
C LEU A 456 6.52 -22.64 9.47
#